data_AF-A0A1W6KCH3-F1
#
_entry.id   AF-A0A1W6KCH3-F1
#
_cell.length_a   1.000
_cell.length_b   1.000
_cell.length_c   1.000
_cell.angle_alpha   90.00
_cell.angle_beta   90.00
_cell.angle_gamma   90.00
#
_symmetry.space_group_name_H-M   'P 1'
#
loop_
_entity.id
_entity.type
_entity.pdbx_description
1 polymer ?
#
loop_
_entity_poly.entity_id
_entity_poly.type
_entity_poly.pdbx_seq_one_letter_code
_entity_poly.pdbx_strand_id
1 'polypeptide(L)'
;MIEITVASALIVLYLVLNREDVYEVQVAYASAFMVIYLAIYLYVPPKLGITATHLGHIFGFVPAVSFGAILFPELNARFPVGVTRFCGWLGLVVVFSILCVLKVFVW
;
A
#
# COMPACT_ATOMS: atom_id res chain seq x y z
N MET A 1 -7.27 -11.63 -1.07
CA MET A 1 -6.35 -12.59 -0.39
C MET A 1 -4.92 -12.48 -0.90
N ILE A 2 -4.70 -12.29 -2.20
CA ILE A 2 -3.35 -12.10 -2.78
C ILE A 2 -2.69 -10.83 -2.24
N GLU A 3 -3.45 -9.77 -1.99
CA GLU A 3 -2.98 -8.45 -1.54
C GLU A 3 -2.35 -8.52 -0.13
N ILE A 4 -2.98 -9.26 0.79
CA ILE A 4 -2.40 -9.52 2.12
C ILE A 4 -1.08 -10.28 1.98
N THR A 5 -1.05 -11.27 1.09
CA THR A 5 0.12 -12.12 0.86
C THR A 5 1.29 -11.31 0.29
N VAL A 6 0.99 -10.37 -0.62
CA VAL A 6 1.99 -9.46 -1.19
C VAL A 6 2.49 -8.47 -0.13
N ALA A 7 1.59 -7.87 0.65
CA ALA A 7 1.98 -6.93 1.71
C ALA A 7 2.84 -7.61 2.78
N SER A 8 2.46 -8.83 3.21
CA SER A 8 3.25 -9.60 4.18
C SER A 8 4.60 -10.03 3.60
N ALA A 9 4.65 -10.49 2.35
CA ALA A 9 5.90 -10.83 1.68
C ALA A 9 6.85 -9.63 1.60
N LEU A 10 6.33 -8.43 1.30
CA LEU A 10 7.13 -7.19 1.26
C LEU A 10 7.70 -6.81 2.64
N ILE A 11 6.90 -6.96 3.71
CA ILE A 11 7.36 -6.71 5.10
C ILE A 11 8.44 -7.71 5.50
N VAL A 12 8.22 -9.00 5.24
CA VAL A 12 9.20 -10.05 5.55
C VAL A 12 10.49 -9.81 4.78
N LEU A 13 10.38 -9.48 3.49
CA LEU A 13 11.54 -9.16 2.65
C LEU A 13 12.31 -7.96 3.23
N TYR A 14 11.61 -6.91 3.65
CA TYR A 14 12.23 -5.73 4.27
C TYR A 14 12.97 -6.09 5.57
N LEU A 15 12.35 -6.90 6.43
CA LEU A 15 12.96 -7.34 7.68
C LEU A 15 14.18 -8.24 7.47
N VAL A 16 14.20 -9.03 6.39
CA VAL A 16 15.33 -9.89 6.05
C VAL A 16 16.50 -9.07 5.49
N LEU A 17 16.22 -8.07 4.62
CA LEU A 17 17.26 -7.20 4.06
C LEU A 17 17.84 -6.23 5.09
N ASN A 18 16.98 -5.60 5.91
CA ASN A 18 17.38 -4.57 6.88
C ASN A 18 17.46 -5.13 8.31
N ARG A 19 17.88 -6.39 8.46
CA ARG A 19 17.95 -7.06 9.77
C ARG A 19 18.92 -6.38 10.74
N GLU A 20 19.97 -5.75 10.21
CA GLU A 20 21.04 -5.11 11.00
C GLU A 20 20.81 -3.62 11.23
N ASP A 21 19.84 -3.02 10.52
CA ASP A 21 19.53 -1.60 10.61
C ASP A 21 18.42 -1.30 11.61
N VAL A 22 18.45 -0.07 12.16
CA VAL A 22 17.41 0.41 13.07
C VAL A 22 16.09 0.49 12.30
N TYR A 23 15.04 -0.11 12.85
CA TYR A 23 13.72 -0.09 12.23
C TYR A 23 13.22 1.34 12.04
N GLU A 24 13.13 1.75 10.79
CA GLU A 24 12.73 3.11 10.44
C GLU A 24 11.27 3.40 10.80
N VAL A 25 11.05 4.54 11.47
CA VAL A 25 9.71 4.97 11.88
C VAL A 25 8.78 5.17 10.68
N GLN A 26 9.31 5.58 9.52
CA GLN A 26 8.51 5.74 8.30
C GLN A 26 7.93 4.40 7.80
N VAL A 27 8.67 3.32 7.95
CA VAL A 27 8.22 1.97 7.59
C VAL A 27 7.16 1.48 8.57
N ALA A 28 7.32 1.78 9.86
CA ALA A 28 6.28 1.54 10.86
C ALA A 28 4.96 2.22 10.48
N TYR A 29 4.99 3.52 10.16
CA TYR A 29 3.78 4.26 9.77
C TYR A 29 3.16 3.74 8.47
N ALA A 30 3.99 3.44 7.46
CA ALA A 30 3.49 2.90 6.20
C ALA A 30 2.86 1.51 6.37
N SER A 31 3.44 0.66 7.22
CA SER A 31 2.89 -0.66 7.53
C SER A 31 1.55 -0.56 8.24
N ALA A 32 1.42 0.31 9.24
CA ALA A 32 0.16 0.57 9.93
C ALA A 32 -0.91 1.09 8.95
N PHE A 33 -0.54 2.02 8.07
CA PHE A 33 -1.44 2.56 7.06
C PHE A 33 -1.90 1.49 6.05
N MET A 34 -0.99 0.62 5.61
CA MET A 34 -1.30 -0.48 4.70
C MET A 34 -2.25 -1.51 5.34
N VAL A 35 -2.10 -1.78 6.64
CA VAL A 35 -3.03 -2.65 7.39
C VAL A 35 -4.43 -2.01 7.45
N ILE A 36 -4.52 -0.71 7.73
CA ILE A 36 -5.80 0.01 7.74
C ILE A 36 -6.44 0.00 6.34
N TYR A 37 -5.63 0.24 5.30
CA TYR A 37 -6.07 0.17 3.91
C TYR A 37 -6.69 -1.20 3.58
N LEU A 38 -5.95 -2.28 3.86
CA LEU A 38 -6.40 -3.65 3.61
C LEU A 38 -7.64 -4.00 4.43
N ALA A 39 -7.73 -3.53 5.68
CA ALA A 39 -8.90 -3.74 6.51
C ALA A 39 -10.16 -3.12 5.88
N ILE A 40 -10.08 -1.87 5.42
CA ILE A 40 -11.21 -1.20 4.76
C ILE A 40 -11.52 -1.85 3.41
N TYR A 41 -10.49 -2.21 2.64
CA TYR A 41 -10.64 -2.82 1.33
C TYR A 41 -11.37 -4.18 1.40
N LEU A 42 -10.99 -5.04 2.37
CA LEU A 42 -11.50 -6.41 2.46
C LEU A 42 -12.76 -6.56 3.32
N TYR A 43 -12.86 -5.85 4.44
CA TYR A 43 -13.97 -6.06 5.39
C TYR A 43 -15.19 -5.19 5.13
N VAL A 44 -15.05 -4.06 4.44
CA VAL A 44 -16.20 -3.24 4.08
C VAL A 44 -16.76 -3.79 2.77
N PRO A 45 -17.99 -4.33 2.70
CA PRO A 45 -18.56 -4.80 1.44
C PRO A 45 -19.01 -3.63 0.52
N PRO A 46 -19.17 -3.87 -0.79
CA PRO A 46 -19.98 -3.00 -1.66
C PRO A 46 -21.42 -2.90 -1.19
N LYS A 47 -22.07 -1.73 -1.31
CA LYS A 47 -23.55 -1.71 -1.39
C LYS A 47 -24.03 -1.81 -2.84
N LEU A 48 -23.24 -1.42 -3.83
CA LEU A 48 -23.52 -1.57 -5.26
C LEU A 48 -22.74 -2.77 -5.83
N GLY A 49 -23.47 -3.79 -6.27
CA GLY A 49 -22.98 -5.03 -6.90
C GLY A 49 -22.31 -4.84 -8.27
N ILE A 50 -21.69 -3.68 -8.50
CA ILE A 50 -20.84 -3.42 -9.66
C ILE A 50 -19.52 -4.15 -9.43
N THR A 51 -19.49 -5.43 -9.79
CA THR A 51 -18.30 -6.28 -9.85
C THR A 51 -17.48 -5.90 -11.08
N ALA A 52 -16.96 -4.67 -11.12
CA ALA A 52 -15.94 -4.31 -12.10
C ALA A 52 -14.62 -4.95 -11.67
N THR A 53 -14.41 -6.20 -12.09
CA THR A 53 -13.27 -7.04 -11.73
C THR A 53 -11.92 -6.33 -11.95
N HIS A 54 -11.83 -5.47 -12.96
CA HIS A 54 -10.65 -4.66 -13.25
C HIS A 54 -10.38 -3.54 -12.23
N LEU A 55 -11.42 -2.94 -11.63
CA LEU A 55 -11.23 -1.91 -10.59
C LEU A 55 -10.61 -2.51 -9.33
N GLY A 56 -11.05 -3.72 -8.95
CA GLY A 56 -10.49 -4.44 -7.80
C GLY A 56 -8.97 -4.64 -7.90
N HIS A 57 -8.46 -4.95 -9.10
CA HIS A 57 -7.03 -5.19 -9.31
C HIS A 57 -6.19 -3.92 -9.15
N ILE A 58 -6.68 -2.75 -9.57
CA ILE A 58 -5.97 -1.47 -9.42
C ILE A 58 -5.83 -1.12 -7.94
N PHE A 59 -6.91 -1.34 -7.16
CA PHE A 59 -6.89 -1.17 -5.71
C PHE A 59 -6.02 -2.20 -4.97
N GLY A 60 -5.63 -3.30 -5.59
CA GLY A 60 -4.63 -4.22 -5.04
C GLY A 60 -3.19 -3.85 -5.41
N PHE A 61 -2.94 -3.59 -6.71
CA PHE A 61 -1.60 -3.38 -7.24
C PHE A 61 -1.00 -2.03 -6.86
N VAL A 62 -1.75 -0.93 -7.02
CA VAL A 62 -1.21 0.40 -6.77
C VAL A 62 -0.73 0.58 -5.32
N PRO A 63 -1.51 0.22 -4.27
CA PRO A 63 -1.02 0.35 -2.90
C PRO A 63 0.12 -0.63 -2.59
N ALA A 64 0.16 -1.82 -3.20
CA ALA A 64 1.30 -2.73 -3.05
C ALA A 64 2.60 -2.14 -3.63
N VAL A 65 2.54 -1.53 -4.82
CA VAL A 65 3.69 -0.87 -5.44
C VAL A 65 4.10 0.37 -4.65
N SER A 66 3.13 1.20 -4.22
CA SER A 66 3.38 2.36 -3.37
C SER A 66 4.02 1.98 -2.04
N PHE A 67 3.55 0.89 -1.41
CA PHE A 67 4.13 0.37 -0.18
C PHE A 67 5.56 -0.16 -0.38
N GLY A 68 5.79 -0.89 -1.48
CA GLY A 68 7.13 -1.32 -1.88
C GLY A 68 8.10 -0.15 -2.10
N ALA A 69 7.64 0.95 -2.70
CA ALA A 69 8.45 2.15 -2.89
C ALA A 69 8.82 2.86 -1.57
N ILE A 70 7.99 2.74 -0.52
CA ILE A 70 8.31 3.27 0.81
C ILE A 70 9.31 2.36 1.53
N LEU A 71 9.12 1.03 1.44
CA LEU A 71 9.98 0.03 2.07
C LEU A 71 11.38 -0.01 1.45
N PHE A 72 11.47 0.07 0.13
CA PHE A 72 12.71 -0.07 -0.61
C PHE A 72 13.00 1.16 -1.47
N PRO A 73 13.22 2.33 -0.85
CA PRO A 73 13.48 3.55 -1.60
C PRO A 73 14.82 3.51 -2.34
N GLU A 74 15.74 2.67 -1.88
CA GLU A 74 17.10 2.49 -2.43
C GLU A 74 17.13 1.71 -3.74
N LEU A 75 16.07 0.94 -4.06
CA LEU A 75 15.93 0.30 -5.37
C LEU A 75 15.90 1.33 -6.50
N ASN A 76 15.52 2.57 -6.19
CA ASN A 76 15.49 3.66 -7.15
C ASN A 76 16.85 4.38 -7.19
N ALA A 77 17.80 3.83 -7.95
CA ALA A 77 19.13 4.43 -8.14
C ALA A 77 19.09 5.81 -8.85
N ARG A 78 17.95 6.20 -9.42
CA ARG A 78 17.82 7.42 -10.24
C ARG A 78 17.34 8.64 -9.46
N PHE A 79 16.59 8.45 -8.37
CA PHE A 79 16.01 9.57 -7.61
C PHE A 79 16.40 9.50 -6.12
N PRO A 80 16.44 10.66 -5.43
CA PRO A 80 16.71 10.68 -4.01
C PRO A 80 15.68 9.85 -3.22
N VAL A 81 16.16 9.16 -2.17
CA VAL A 81 15.35 8.35 -1.24
C VAL A 81 14.09 9.08 -0.79
N GLY A 82 14.21 10.36 -0.43
CA GLY A 82 13.09 11.19 0.01
C GLY A 82 11.99 11.36 -1.04
N VAL A 83 12.36 11.46 -2.33
CA VAL A 83 11.40 11.62 -3.43
C VAL A 83 10.65 10.30 -3.69
N THR A 84 11.36 9.18 -3.67
CA THR A 84 10.76 7.85 -3.84
C THR A 84 9.75 7.57 -2.72
N ARG A 85 10.10 7.88 -1.47
CA ARG A 85 9.18 7.72 -0.33
C ARG A 85 8.00 8.68 -0.40
N PHE A 86 8.23 9.94 -0.77
CA PHE A 86 7.14 10.91 -0.94
C PHE A 86 6.16 10.44 -2.02
N CYS A 87 6.65 9.93 -3.14
CA CYS A 87 5.82 9.39 -4.21
C CYS A 87 5.03 8.14 -3.75
N GLY A 88 5.68 7.24 -3.00
CA GLY A 88 5.02 6.09 -2.39
C GLY A 88 3.89 6.50 -1.44
N TRP A 89 4.14 7.46 -0.55
CA TRP A 89 3.12 8.01 0.36
C TRP A 89 1.97 8.67 -0.40
N LEU A 90 2.29 9.48 -1.42
CA LEU A 90 1.28 10.15 -2.23
C LEU A 90 0.39 9.13 -2.93
N GLY A 91 0.97 8.08 -3.52
CA GLY A 91 0.21 6.97 -4.13
C GLY A 91 -0.71 6.26 -3.14
N LEU A 92 -0.20 5.92 -1.96
CA LEU A 92 -0.99 5.27 -0.90
C LEU A 92 -2.16 6.14 -0.41
N VAL A 93 -1.91 7.42 -0.14
CA VAL A 93 -2.92 8.37 0.35
C VAL A 93 -3.98 8.64 -0.71
N VAL A 94 -3.58 8.83 -1.97
CA VAL A 94 -4.52 9.07 -3.07
C VAL A 94 -5.41 7.86 -3.29
N VAL A 95 -4.84 6.65 -3.37
CA VAL A 95 -5.63 5.43 -3.57
C VAL A 95 -6.54 5.14 -2.38
N PHE A 96 -6.07 5.39 -1.15
CA PHE A 96 -6.90 5.31 0.04
C PHE A 96 -8.08 6.30 0.00
N SER A 97 -7.82 7.54 -0.42
CA SER A 97 -8.87 8.55 -0.56
C SER A 97 -9.92 8.14 -1.59
N ILE A 98 -9.48 7.63 -2.75
CA ILE A 98 -10.37 7.10 -3.79
C ILE A 98 -11.18 5.90 -3.26
N LEU A 99 -10.54 4.98 -2.54
CA LEU A 99 -11.22 3.84 -1.92
C LEU A 99 -12.32 4.32 -0.97
N CYS A 100 -12.02 5.26 -0.08
CA CYS A 100 -12.98 5.82 0.86
C CYS A 100 -14.13 6.53 0.13
N VAL A 101 -13.85 7.36 -0.88
CA VAL A 101 -14.89 8.04 -1.67
C VAL A 101 -15.79 7.03 -2.36
N LEU A 102 -15.22 6.00 -3.00
CA LEU A 102 -16.00 4.95 -3.61
C LEU A 102 -16.86 4.22 -2.57
N LYS A 103 -16.30 3.81 -1.44
CA LYS A 103 -17.04 3.13 -0.35
C LYS A 103 -18.15 3.99 0.27
N VAL A 104 -18.00 5.31 0.31
CA VAL A 104 -18.98 6.20 0.95
C VAL A 104 -20.07 6.64 -0.02
N PHE A 105 -19.71 6.99 -1.26
CA PHE A 105 -20.61 7.65 -2.21
C PHE A 105 -21.12 6.75 -3.34
N VAL A 106 -20.32 5.76 -3.77
CA VAL A 106 -20.58 4.99 -5.00
C VAL A 106 -20.83 3.51 -4.73
N TRP A 107 -20.37 2.98 -3.60
CA TRP A 107 -20.55 1.60 -3.20
C TRP A 107 -21.61 1.50 -2.13
#